data_AF-X0Z1N4-F1
#
_entry.id   AF-X0Z1N4-F1
#
_cell.length_a   1.000
_cell.length_b   1.000
_cell.length_c   1.000
_cell.angle_alpha   90.00
_cell.angle_beta   90.00
_cell.angle_gamma   90.00
#
_symmetry.space_group_name_H-M   'P 1'
#
loop_
_entity.id
_entity.type
_entity.pdbx_description
1 polymer ?
#
loop_
_entity_poly.entity_id
_entity_poly.type
_entity_poly.pdbx_seq_one_letter_code
_entity_poly.pdbx_strand_id
1 'polypeptide(L)'
;YAMDIEWYVAGTDLSNINTIKLKLMSDGVIGTAFCVSSSYWQDMGGYIAHYQPPASTDDPNHAVAIVGWDDDKVTPAPNPGAWLCKNSWGDWWGDEGGYFWISYYDKCCGQHPEMGAVSFQGVEYEPFENFYYHDYHGWRDTMDDVSEAFNAFESEGVETLVAVSFFTAVDDVDYELIVYDDFTDSELQNELTSKTGTINYYGYHTINLDSSISFDAGEDFYVYISLSTGGHPFDRTSEVPVLLGSSSRVVVESDSNPGESYYKDGSTWYDLYDYDFSNPTWDETANFCIKGLIGDFIPLFPDLECEGEINWTNVKPGGEELLKK
;
A
#
# COMPACT_ATOMS: atom_id res chain seq x y z
N TYR A 1 -7.25 -9.23 -3.22
CA TYR A 1 -5.82 -8.95 -3.02
C TYR A 1 -5.49 -7.70 -3.82
N ALA A 2 -4.85 -6.70 -3.22
CA ALA A 2 -4.39 -5.51 -3.95
C ALA A 2 -2.94 -5.74 -4.37
N MET A 3 -2.65 -5.66 -5.66
CA MET A 3 -1.29 -5.88 -6.17
C MET A 3 -0.35 -4.77 -5.72
N ASP A 4 -0.85 -3.54 -5.65
CA ASP A 4 -0.15 -2.41 -5.07
C ASP A 4 -1.05 -1.66 -4.10
N ILE A 5 -0.45 -1.15 -3.02
CA ILE A 5 -1.08 -0.18 -2.13
C ILE A 5 -0.13 1.00 -2.03
N GLU A 6 -0.55 2.19 -2.46
CA GLU A 6 0.29 3.39 -2.49
C GLU A 6 -0.33 4.48 -1.62
N TRP A 7 0.51 5.22 -0.91
CA TRP A 7 0.09 6.32 -0.04
C TRP A 7 0.45 7.67 -0.63
N TYR A 8 -0.44 8.64 -0.46
CA TYR A 8 -0.23 10.00 -0.90
C TYR A 8 -0.72 11.00 0.12
N VAL A 9 -0.10 12.18 0.08
CA VAL A 9 -0.58 13.40 0.72
C VAL A 9 -0.73 14.47 -0.35
N ALA A 10 -1.84 15.21 -0.31
CA ALA A 10 -2.09 16.30 -1.26
C ALA A 10 -1.12 17.48 -1.06
N GLY A 11 -0.62 17.64 0.17
CA GLY A 11 0.17 18.79 0.60
C GLY A 11 -0.73 19.95 1.01
N THR A 12 -0.29 20.74 1.99
CA THR A 12 -1.08 21.90 2.47
C THR A 12 -1.28 22.98 1.40
N ASP A 13 -0.42 23.00 0.38
CA ASP A 13 -0.50 23.83 -0.81
C ASP A 13 -1.21 23.13 -1.99
N LEU A 14 -1.69 21.90 -1.79
CA LEU A 14 -2.33 21.03 -2.79
C LEU A 14 -1.40 20.67 -3.96
N SER A 15 -0.08 20.77 -3.80
CA SER A 15 0.91 20.51 -4.86
C SER A 15 0.80 19.11 -5.47
N ASN A 16 0.35 18.11 -4.70
CA ASN A 16 0.25 16.72 -5.14
C ASN A 16 -1.21 16.28 -5.39
N ILE A 17 -2.19 17.19 -5.33
CA ILE A 17 -3.61 16.83 -5.43
C ILE A 17 -3.96 16.15 -6.76
N ASN A 18 -3.31 16.55 -7.85
CA ASN A 18 -3.57 15.98 -9.16
C ASN A 18 -3.11 14.52 -9.26
N THR A 19 -2.07 14.12 -8.53
CA THR A 19 -1.66 12.71 -8.43
C THR A 19 -2.76 11.87 -7.81
N ILE A 20 -3.36 12.34 -6.71
CA ILE A 20 -4.48 11.66 -6.04
C ILE A 20 -5.69 11.56 -6.98
N LYS A 21 -6.03 12.64 -7.68
CA LYS A 21 -7.13 12.63 -8.67
C LYS A 21 -6.86 11.65 -9.81
N LEU A 22 -5.63 11.61 -10.32
CA LEU A 22 -5.25 10.68 -11.37
C LEU A 22 -5.38 9.23 -10.91
N LYS A 23 -4.88 8.91 -9.71
CA LYS A 23 -5.01 7.57 -9.10
C LYS A 23 -6.46 7.19 -8.83
N LEU A 24 -7.28 8.14 -8.42
CA LEU A 24 -8.73 7.95 -8.31
C LEU A 24 -9.39 7.60 -9.66
N MET A 25 -8.91 8.20 -10.76
CA MET A 25 -9.42 7.92 -12.10
C MET A 25 -8.90 6.59 -12.68
N SER A 26 -7.62 6.28 -12.48
CA SER A 26 -6.98 5.09 -13.06
C SER A 26 -7.27 3.82 -12.27
N ASP A 27 -7.22 3.91 -10.94
CA ASP A 27 -7.16 2.74 -10.06
C ASP A 27 -8.39 2.64 -9.16
N GLY A 28 -9.24 3.67 -9.15
CA GLY A 28 -10.53 3.67 -8.49
C GLY A 28 -10.48 4.27 -7.08
N VAL A 29 -11.30 3.72 -6.19
CA VAL A 29 -11.62 4.36 -4.90
C VAL A 29 -10.39 4.55 -4.00
N ILE A 30 -10.27 5.74 -3.42
CA ILE A 30 -9.17 6.08 -2.49
C ILE A 30 -9.68 6.05 -1.04
N GLY A 31 -9.00 5.34 -0.15
CA GLY A 31 -9.26 5.37 1.29
C GLY A 31 -8.70 6.63 1.95
N THR A 32 -9.41 7.17 2.93
CA THR A 32 -8.95 8.33 3.72
C THR A 32 -9.52 8.33 5.14
N ALA A 33 -8.86 9.03 6.06
CA ALA A 33 -9.34 9.28 7.41
C ALA A 33 -9.64 10.77 7.67
N PHE A 34 -10.55 11.03 8.60
CA PHE A 34 -10.89 12.39 9.03
C PHE A 34 -11.45 12.41 10.47
N CYS A 35 -11.57 13.60 11.05
CA CYS A 35 -12.14 13.79 12.38
C CYS A 35 -13.64 14.11 12.30
N VAL A 36 -14.47 13.18 12.78
CA VAL A 36 -15.91 13.41 12.96
C VAL A 36 -16.15 14.18 14.24
N SER A 37 -16.62 15.42 14.10
CA SER A 37 -17.15 16.25 15.19
C SER A 37 -18.24 17.16 14.65
N SER A 38 -19.29 17.41 15.44
CA SER A 38 -20.37 18.35 15.08
C SER A 38 -19.86 19.76 14.77
N SER A 39 -18.66 20.13 15.24
CA SER A 39 -18.04 21.44 14.97
C SER A 39 -17.50 21.59 13.55
N TYR A 40 -17.29 20.49 12.82
CA TYR A 40 -16.68 20.50 11.48
C TYR A 40 -17.68 20.28 10.36
N TRP A 41 -18.92 19.92 10.69
CA TRP A 41 -20.01 19.69 9.73
C TRP A 41 -20.80 20.96 9.46
N GLN A 42 -21.19 21.16 8.21
CA GLN A 42 -22.12 22.21 7.80
C GLN A 42 -23.09 21.71 6.74
N ASP A 43 -24.37 22.02 6.91
CA ASP A 43 -25.39 21.91 5.87
C ASP A 43 -25.26 23.10 4.93
N MET A 44 -25.00 22.81 3.65
CA MET A 44 -24.77 23.81 2.60
C MET A 44 -26.02 24.06 1.75
N GLY A 45 -27.19 23.54 2.16
CA GLY A 45 -28.45 23.66 1.44
C GLY A 45 -28.57 22.64 0.31
N GLY A 46 -28.63 21.36 0.68
CA GLY A 46 -28.80 20.22 -0.25
C GLY A 46 -27.61 19.28 -0.34
N TYR A 47 -26.56 19.53 0.44
CA TYR A 47 -25.46 18.59 0.70
C TYR A 47 -24.80 18.93 2.03
N ILE A 48 -24.14 17.93 2.62
CA ILE A 48 -23.32 18.11 3.81
C ILE A 48 -21.86 18.31 3.39
N ALA A 49 -21.22 19.32 3.98
CA ALA A 49 -19.79 19.57 3.82
C ALA A 49 -19.08 19.47 5.17
N HIS A 50 -17.81 19.03 5.12
CA HIS A 50 -16.92 18.91 6.26
C HIS A 50 -15.65 19.73 6.02
N TYR A 51 -15.19 20.40 7.08
CA TYR A 51 -13.88 21.05 7.13
C TYR A 51 -13.35 21.13 8.57
N GLN A 52 -12.28 20.40 8.85
CA GLN A 52 -11.44 20.56 10.03
C GLN A 52 -10.27 21.51 9.72
N PRO A 53 -10.17 22.68 10.38
CA PRO A 53 -9.05 23.60 10.16
C PRO A 53 -7.70 22.99 10.54
N PRO A 54 -6.60 23.30 9.81
CA PRO A 54 -5.26 22.78 10.13
C PRO A 54 -4.76 23.09 11.54
N ALA A 55 -5.25 24.16 12.17
CA ALA A 55 -4.90 24.53 13.54
C ALA A 55 -5.60 23.68 14.62
N SER A 56 -6.54 22.81 14.24
CA SER A 56 -7.22 21.90 15.18
C SER A 56 -6.24 20.89 15.79
N THR A 57 -6.38 20.61 17.08
CA THR A 57 -5.62 19.57 17.79
C THR A 57 -6.30 18.21 17.76
N ASP A 58 -7.50 18.09 17.19
CA ASP A 58 -8.23 16.84 17.19
C ASP A 58 -7.64 15.87 16.15
N ASP A 59 -7.56 14.59 16.52
CA ASP A 59 -7.05 13.52 15.67
C ASP A 59 -8.18 12.87 14.85
N PRO A 60 -7.86 12.22 13.71
CA PRO A 60 -8.84 11.48 12.94
C PRO A 60 -9.43 10.34 13.77
N ASN A 61 -10.72 10.10 13.61
CA ASN A 61 -11.48 9.08 14.36
C ASN A 61 -12.47 8.30 13.49
N HIS A 62 -12.48 8.55 12.19
CA HIS A 62 -13.34 7.89 11.22
C HIS A 62 -12.65 7.76 9.87
N ALA A 63 -13.04 6.77 9.08
CA ALA A 63 -12.51 6.53 7.74
C ALA A 63 -13.64 6.46 6.70
N VAL A 64 -13.37 6.99 5.52
CA VAL A 64 -14.31 7.05 4.39
C VAL A 64 -13.59 6.79 3.07
N ALA A 65 -14.39 6.66 2.02
CA ALA A 65 -13.90 6.40 0.68
C ALA A 65 -14.08 7.64 -0.19
N ILE A 66 -13.02 8.18 -0.76
CA ILE A 66 -13.07 9.22 -1.79
C ILE A 66 -13.47 8.54 -3.11
N VAL A 67 -14.54 9.03 -3.72
CA VAL A 67 -15.14 8.46 -4.93
C VAL A 67 -15.26 9.49 -6.07
N GLY A 68 -14.85 10.72 -5.83
CA GLY A 68 -14.93 11.81 -6.79
C GLY A 68 -14.40 13.10 -6.20
N TRP A 69 -14.46 14.18 -6.98
CA TRP A 69 -14.05 15.51 -6.55
C TRP A 69 -14.75 16.59 -7.39
N ASP A 70 -14.73 17.81 -6.88
CA ASP A 70 -15.17 19.01 -7.60
C ASP A 70 -14.34 20.20 -7.12
N ASP A 71 -13.59 20.81 -8.05
CA ASP A 71 -12.66 21.91 -7.78
C ASP A 71 -13.35 23.22 -7.45
N ASP A 72 -14.63 23.36 -7.84
CA ASP A 72 -15.45 24.53 -7.57
C ASP A 72 -16.39 24.31 -6.38
N LYS A 73 -16.35 23.14 -5.73
CA LYS A 73 -17.25 22.81 -4.62
C LYS A 73 -17.04 23.77 -3.45
N VAL A 74 -18.11 24.44 -3.06
CA VAL A 74 -18.10 25.33 -1.88
C VAL A 74 -18.19 24.50 -0.61
N THR A 75 -17.32 24.79 0.36
CA THR A 75 -17.30 24.18 1.69
C THR A 75 -17.13 25.29 2.75
N PRO A 76 -17.12 24.96 4.05
CA PRO A 76 -16.81 25.93 5.09
C PRO A 76 -15.34 26.43 5.07
N ALA A 77 -14.48 25.86 4.22
CA ALA A 77 -13.09 26.24 4.10
C ALA A 77 -12.89 27.59 3.38
N PRO A 78 -11.71 28.24 3.51
CA PRO A 78 -11.45 29.54 2.90
C PRO A 78 -11.51 29.58 1.36
N ASN A 79 -11.28 28.45 0.69
CA ASN A 79 -11.25 28.34 -0.76
C ASN A 79 -12.11 27.14 -1.21
N PRO A 80 -12.66 27.18 -2.45
CA PRO A 80 -13.43 26.06 -3.00
C PRO A 80 -12.53 24.86 -3.31
N GLY A 81 -13.17 23.70 -3.51
CA GLY A 81 -12.52 22.44 -3.83
C GLY A 81 -12.77 21.39 -2.75
N ALA A 82 -13.34 20.26 -3.14
CA ALA A 82 -13.65 19.18 -2.20
C ALA A 82 -13.63 17.80 -2.84
N TRP A 83 -13.31 16.81 -2.01
CA TRP A 83 -13.50 15.40 -2.27
C TRP A 83 -14.97 15.02 -2.06
N LEU A 84 -15.53 14.24 -2.97
CA LEU A 84 -16.79 13.53 -2.75
C LEU A 84 -16.48 12.22 -2.04
N CYS A 85 -17.01 12.06 -0.83
CA CYS A 85 -16.76 10.92 0.03
C CYS A 85 -18.03 10.10 0.25
N LYS A 86 -17.88 8.76 0.26
CA LYS A 86 -18.92 7.82 0.66
C LYS A 86 -18.74 7.44 2.12
N ASN A 87 -19.78 7.62 2.92
CA ASN A 87 -19.80 7.25 4.33
C ASN A 87 -20.33 5.83 4.55
N SER A 88 -20.20 5.33 5.78
CA SER A 88 -20.65 4.00 6.23
C SER A 88 -21.86 4.04 7.17
N TRP A 89 -22.57 5.17 7.24
CA TRP A 89 -23.74 5.35 8.12
C TRP A 89 -25.09 5.00 7.48
N GLY A 90 -25.08 4.60 6.20
CA GLY A 90 -26.27 4.25 5.43
C GLY A 90 -26.72 5.36 4.48
N ASP A 91 -27.62 5.00 3.58
CA ASP A 91 -28.15 5.88 2.53
C ASP A 91 -29.11 6.96 3.05
N TRP A 92 -29.65 6.78 4.25
CA TRP A 92 -30.50 7.75 4.92
C TRP A 92 -29.72 8.97 5.46
N TRP A 93 -28.40 8.87 5.57
CA TRP A 93 -27.57 9.92 6.14
C TRP A 93 -27.15 10.94 5.08
N GLY A 94 -27.31 12.23 5.40
CA GLY A 94 -27.04 13.32 4.46
C GLY A 94 -28.07 13.39 3.33
N ASP A 95 -28.08 14.53 2.63
CA ASP A 95 -29.04 14.76 1.53
C ASP A 95 -28.67 14.00 0.25
N GLU A 96 -27.41 13.55 0.15
CA GLU A 96 -26.86 12.88 -1.04
C GLU A 96 -26.74 11.35 -0.86
N GLY A 97 -27.56 10.74 -0.02
CA GLY A 97 -27.69 9.28 0.00
C GLY A 97 -26.52 8.54 0.66
N GLY A 98 -25.97 9.06 1.75
CA GLY A 98 -24.77 8.54 2.42
C GLY A 98 -23.47 9.16 1.91
N TYR A 99 -23.53 10.11 0.99
CA TYR A 99 -22.39 10.84 0.45
C TYR A 99 -22.32 12.27 1.00
N PHE A 100 -21.12 12.83 1.01
CA PHE A 100 -20.85 14.17 1.51
C PHE A 100 -19.53 14.70 0.94
N TRP A 101 -19.24 15.97 1.20
CA TRP A 101 -18.06 16.64 0.68
C TRP A 101 -17.06 16.96 1.79
N ILE A 102 -15.79 16.67 1.59
CA ILE A 102 -14.70 17.09 2.49
C ILE A 102 -13.80 18.05 1.74
N SER A 103 -13.57 19.24 2.31
CA SER A 103 -12.68 20.24 1.71
C SER A 103 -11.28 19.67 1.44
N TYR A 104 -10.64 20.05 0.33
CA TYR A 104 -9.23 19.72 0.07
C TYR A 104 -8.28 20.25 1.15
N TYR A 105 -8.71 21.29 1.86
CA TYR A 105 -7.95 21.97 2.91
C TYR A 105 -8.16 21.37 4.30
N ASP A 106 -8.98 20.32 4.41
CA ASP A 106 -9.19 19.58 5.66
C ASP A 106 -7.86 19.11 6.25
N LYS A 107 -7.73 19.13 7.59
CA LYS A 107 -6.51 18.73 8.28
C LYS A 107 -6.08 17.29 7.96
N CYS A 108 -7.04 16.38 7.79
CA CYS A 108 -6.77 14.94 7.76
C CYS A 108 -7.07 14.31 6.39
N CYS A 109 -8.22 14.62 5.81
CA CYS A 109 -8.68 13.97 4.57
C CYS A 109 -7.74 14.27 3.40
N GLY A 110 -7.09 13.24 2.87
CA GLY A 110 -6.08 13.38 1.81
C GLY A 110 -4.78 14.09 2.23
N GLN A 111 -4.60 14.36 3.54
CA GLN A 111 -3.50 15.16 4.08
C GLN A 111 -2.71 14.47 5.19
N HIS A 112 -3.33 13.53 5.92
CA HIS A 112 -2.64 12.81 6.99
C HIS A 112 -1.49 11.96 6.42
N PRO A 113 -0.27 11.99 6.99
CA PRO A 113 0.88 11.26 6.41
C PRO A 113 0.64 9.76 6.32
N GLU A 114 0.01 9.14 7.33
CA GLU A 114 -0.20 7.68 7.38
C GLU A 114 -1.58 7.23 6.88
N MET A 115 -2.56 8.15 6.85
CA MET A 115 -4.00 7.84 6.66
C MET A 115 -4.69 8.83 5.71
N GLY A 116 -3.90 9.54 4.91
CA GLY A 116 -4.33 10.64 4.06
C GLY A 116 -5.07 10.13 2.84
N ALA A 117 -4.37 9.75 1.79
CA ALA A 117 -4.95 9.12 0.61
C ALA A 117 -4.25 7.79 0.36
N VAL A 118 -4.99 6.68 0.46
CA VAL A 118 -4.47 5.33 0.25
C VAL A 118 -5.16 4.71 -0.96
N SER A 119 -4.39 4.40 -2.00
CA SER A 119 -4.89 3.76 -3.22
C SER A 119 -4.62 2.28 -3.19
N PHE A 120 -5.65 1.47 -3.45
CA PHE A 120 -5.54 0.02 -3.61
C PHE A 120 -5.69 -0.31 -5.10
N GLN A 121 -4.61 -0.80 -5.71
CA GLN A 121 -4.49 -0.91 -7.17
C GLN A 121 -4.43 -2.39 -7.58
N GLY A 122 -4.86 -2.68 -8.81
CA GLY A 122 -4.86 -4.04 -9.35
C GLY A 122 -5.58 -5.04 -8.46
N VAL A 123 -6.77 -4.68 -7.95
CA VAL A 123 -7.46 -5.53 -6.97
C VAL A 123 -8.06 -6.77 -7.66
N GLU A 124 -7.50 -7.93 -7.32
CA GLU A 124 -7.91 -9.22 -7.87
C GLU A 124 -8.53 -10.13 -6.79
N TYR A 125 -9.48 -10.97 -7.19
CA TYR A 125 -10.12 -11.93 -6.30
C TYR A 125 -9.28 -13.21 -6.26
N GLU A 126 -8.69 -13.50 -5.10
CA GLU A 126 -7.90 -14.72 -4.82
C GLU A 126 -6.88 -15.10 -5.93
N PRO A 127 -5.94 -14.20 -6.30
CA PRO A 127 -4.97 -14.48 -7.37
C PRO A 127 -3.84 -15.46 -6.98
N PHE A 128 -3.67 -15.73 -5.69
CA PHE A 128 -2.61 -16.59 -5.16
C PHE A 128 -3.21 -17.71 -4.30
N GLU A 129 -2.56 -18.87 -4.31
CA GLU A 129 -2.95 -20.05 -3.57
C GLU A 129 -2.40 -20.07 -2.14
N ASN A 130 -1.19 -19.54 -1.95
CA ASN A 130 -0.52 -19.50 -0.65
C ASN A 130 0.45 -18.30 -0.53
N PHE A 131 0.84 -17.97 0.69
CA PHE A 131 1.75 -16.88 1.02
C PHE A 131 2.80 -17.33 2.04
N TYR A 132 4.07 -17.12 1.73
CA TYR A 132 5.18 -17.21 2.67
C TYR A 132 5.47 -15.84 3.25
N TYR A 133 5.36 -15.70 4.56
CA TYR A 133 5.62 -14.44 5.26
C TYR A 133 5.96 -14.69 6.72
N HIS A 134 6.76 -13.79 7.28
CA HIS A 134 7.08 -13.77 8.70
C HIS A 134 6.54 -12.52 9.43
N ASP A 135 6.05 -11.53 8.65
CA ASP A 135 5.42 -10.31 9.15
C ASP A 135 3.90 -10.47 9.28
N TYR A 136 3.39 -10.44 10.52
CA TYR A 136 1.97 -10.63 10.82
C TYR A 136 1.13 -9.38 10.59
N HIS A 137 1.73 -8.20 10.82
CA HIS A 137 1.02 -6.92 10.78
C HIS A 137 1.48 -5.99 9.65
N GLY A 138 2.39 -6.45 8.79
CA GLY A 138 2.99 -5.64 7.73
C GLY A 138 3.89 -4.54 8.28
N TRP A 139 3.97 -3.43 7.57
CA TRP A 139 4.87 -2.32 7.90
C TRP A 139 4.51 -1.65 9.23
N ARG A 140 5.31 -1.90 10.27
CA ARG A 140 5.18 -1.29 11.62
C ARG A 140 6.29 -0.31 11.94
N ASP A 141 7.47 -0.51 11.35
CA ASP A 141 8.63 0.36 11.50
C ASP A 141 9.58 0.20 10.31
N THR A 142 10.62 1.02 10.23
CA THR A 142 11.60 1.03 9.13
C THR A 142 13.02 1.01 9.68
N MET A 143 13.87 0.13 9.14
CA MET A 143 15.32 0.17 9.35
C MET A 143 15.97 1.05 8.27
N ASP A 144 16.03 2.35 8.54
CA ASP A 144 16.43 3.41 7.59
C ASP A 144 17.86 3.24 7.02
N ASP A 145 18.75 2.54 7.74
CA ASP A 145 20.16 2.34 7.39
C ASP A 145 20.46 0.98 6.73
N VAL A 146 19.45 0.13 6.59
CA VAL A 146 19.56 -1.18 5.93
C VAL A 146 19.05 -1.08 4.51
N SER A 147 19.94 -1.28 3.52
CA SER A 147 19.57 -1.32 2.10
C SER A 147 19.33 -2.73 1.57
N GLU A 148 19.94 -3.75 2.18
CA GLU A 148 19.88 -5.14 1.74
C GLU A 148 19.32 -6.02 2.86
N ALA A 149 18.25 -6.74 2.57
CA ALA A 149 17.60 -7.67 3.50
C ALA A 149 17.10 -8.91 2.76
N PHE A 150 16.92 -10.02 3.47
CA PHE A 150 16.24 -11.19 2.93
C PHE A 150 15.43 -11.91 4.00
N ASN A 151 14.41 -12.64 3.56
CA ASN A 151 13.70 -13.64 4.37
C ASN A 151 14.02 -15.05 3.87
N ALA A 152 14.16 -15.99 4.81
CA ALA A 152 14.36 -17.41 4.53
C ALA A 152 13.03 -18.16 4.71
N PHE A 153 12.73 -19.07 3.81
CA PHE A 153 11.50 -19.86 3.83
C PHE A 153 11.81 -21.34 3.54
N GLU A 154 10.91 -22.21 3.98
CA GLU A 154 10.92 -23.64 3.65
C GLU A 154 9.57 -23.98 3.03
N SER A 155 9.57 -24.61 1.86
CA SER A 155 8.36 -24.98 1.15
C SER A 155 7.60 -26.10 1.88
N GLU A 156 6.30 -25.93 2.10
CA GLU A 156 5.44 -26.90 2.79
C GLU A 156 4.92 -28.01 1.85
N GLY A 157 5.09 -27.87 0.53
CA GLY A 157 4.41 -28.69 -0.46
C GLY A 157 5.09 -28.69 -1.82
N VAL A 158 4.47 -29.35 -2.80
CA VAL A 158 4.86 -29.16 -4.20
C VAL A 158 4.12 -27.94 -4.71
N GLU A 159 4.82 -26.83 -4.86
CA GLU A 159 4.20 -25.53 -5.12
C GLU A 159 5.08 -24.65 -6.01
N THR A 160 4.55 -23.50 -6.44
CA THR A 160 5.23 -22.64 -7.40
C THR A 160 5.20 -21.18 -6.96
N LEU A 161 6.38 -20.61 -6.73
CA LEU A 161 6.59 -19.20 -6.46
C LEU A 161 6.46 -18.40 -7.76
N VAL A 162 5.54 -17.43 -7.78
CA VAL A 162 5.19 -16.64 -8.97
C VAL A 162 5.37 -15.14 -8.77
N ALA A 163 5.34 -14.67 -7.53
CA ALA A 163 5.54 -13.27 -7.20
C ALA A 163 6.18 -13.11 -5.82
N VAL A 164 6.72 -11.94 -5.57
CA VAL A 164 7.23 -11.51 -4.27
C VAL A 164 6.60 -10.16 -3.95
N SER A 165 6.26 -9.93 -2.70
CA SER A 165 5.79 -8.62 -2.26
C SER A 165 6.65 -8.04 -1.16
N PHE A 166 6.85 -6.73 -1.19
CA PHE A 166 7.57 -5.99 -0.17
C PHE A 166 7.08 -4.55 -0.09
N PHE A 167 7.56 -3.81 0.92
CA PHE A 167 7.25 -2.40 1.07
C PHE A 167 8.44 -1.51 0.72
N THR A 168 8.16 -0.30 0.25
CA THR A 168 9.10 0.81 0.16
C THR A 168 8.65 1.92 1.11
N ALA A 169 9.58 2.52 1.86
CA ALA A 169 9.26 3.55 2.85
C ALA A 169 9.30 4.99 2.29
N VAL A 170 9.81 5.17 1.07
CA VAL A 170 9.96 6.46 0.39
C VAL A 170 9.66 6.31 -1.11
N ASP A 171 9.42 7.44 -1.76
CA ASP A 171 9.21 7.54 -3.21
C ASP A 171 10.52 7.31 -3.99
N ASP A 172 10.37 7.03 -5.29
CA ASP A 172 11.47 6.91 -6.26
C ASP A 172 12.60 5.93 -5.85
N VAL A 173 12.21 4.69 -5.52
CA VAL A 173 13.12 3.61 -5.09
C VAL A 173 13.43 2.68 -6.25
N ASP A 174 14.72 2.49 -6.54
CA ASP A 174 15.17 1.40 -7.40
C ASP A 174 15.35 0.15 -6.53
N TYR A 175 14.81 -0.98 -6.99
CA TYR A 175 14.92 -2.26 -6.29
C TYR A 175 15.66 -3.30 -7.13
N GLU A 176 16.31 -4.22 -6.43
CA GLU A 176 16.78 -5.50 -6.95
C GLU A 176 16.20 -6.62 -6.08
N LEU A 177 15.47 -7.53 -6.72
CA LEU A 177 14.88 -8.72 -6.13
C LEU A 177 15.62 -9.92 -6.67
N ILE A 178 16.05 -10.81 -5.78
CA ILE A 178 16.71 -12.06 -6.15
C ILE A 178 16.15 -13.18 -5.28
N VAL A 179 15.83 -14.33 -5.88
CA VAL A 179 15.52 -15.56 -5.14
C VAL A 179 16.73 -16.48 -5.23
N TYR A 180 17.23 -16.92 -4.09
CA TYR A 180 18.36 -17.84 -3.95
C TYR A 180 17.91 -19.19 -3.41
N ASP A 181 18.65 -20.24 -3.77
CA ASP A 181 18.43 -21.63 -3.31
C ASP A 181 19.16 -21.91 -1.99
N ASP A 182 20.31 -21.28 -1.75
CA ASP A 182 21.17 -21.62 -0.61
C ASP A 182 21.58 -20.38 0.20
N PHE A 183 21.63 -20.52 1.52
CA PHE A 183 22.35 -19.63 2.44
C PHE A 183 23.33 -20.44 3.28
N THR A 184 24.58 -20.54 2.81
CA THR A 184 25.64 -21.33 3.46
C THR A 184 26.91 -20.51 3.61
N ASP A 185 27.67 -20.79 4.67
CA ASP A 185 28.87 -20.04 5.03
C ASP A 185 28.66 -18.51 5.11
N SER A 186 27.44 -18.11 5.53
CA SER A 186 26.98 -16.72 5.63
C SER A 186 26.95 -15.97 4.29
N GLU A 187 26.73 -16.67 3.18
CA GLU A 187 26.59 -16.10 1.84
C GLU A 187 25.36 -16.68 1.13
N LEU A 188 24.62 -15.82 0.41
CA LEU A 188 23.54 -16.24 -0.48
C LEU A 188 24.14 -16.81 -1.77
N GLN A 189 23.67 -17.98 -2.19
CA GLN A 189 24.23 -18.73 -3.30
C GLN A 189 23.13 -19.34 -4.18
N ASN A 190 23.50 -19.74 -5.40
CA ASN A 190 22.60 -20.40 -6.34
C ASN A 190 21.33 -19.59 -6.65
N GLU A 191 21.52 -18.46 -7.34
CA GLU A 191 20.42 -17.64 -7.85
C GLU A 191 19.47 -18.44 -8.74
N LEU A 192 18.18 -18.41 -8.40
CA LEU A 192 17.08 -19.06 -9.12
C LEU A 192 16.41 -18.10 -10.10
N THR A 193 16.17 -16.85 -9.67
CA THR A 193 15.67 -15.76 -10.51
C THR A 193 16.06 -14.40 -9.94
N SER A 194 16.12 -13.39 -10.80
CA SER A 194 16.29 -12.00 -10.40
C SER A 194 15.39 -11.06 -11.21
N LYS A 195 15.07 -9.92 -10.61
CA LYS A 195 14.29 -8.85 -11.23
C LYS A 195 14.69 -7.50 -10.64
N THR A 196 14.79 -6.49 -11.49
CA THR A 196 15.04 -5.11 -11.07
C THR A 196 13.94 -4.21 -11.59
N GLY A 197 13.76 -3.07 -10.94
CA GLY A 197 12.80 -2.06 -11.37
C GLY A 197 12.86 -0.80 -10.51
N THR A 198 11.93 0.10 -10.79
CA THR A 198 11.76 1.34 -10.03
C THR A 198 10.32 1.43 -9.55
N ILE A 199 10.16 1.78 -8.27
CA ILE A 199 8.90 2.03 -7.60
C ILE A 199 8.82 3.54 -7.35
N ASN A 200 7.82 4.20 -7.94
CA ASN A 200 7.72 5.66 -7.90
C ASN A 200 7.13 6.17 -6.58
N TYR A 201 6.23 5.41 -5.96
CA TYR A 201 5.51 5.82 -4.77
C TYR A 201 5.70 4.82 -3.65
N TYR A 202 5.86 5.33 -2.44
CA TYR A 202 5.99 4.48 -1.26
C TYR A 202 4.70 3.69 -0.97
N GLY A 203 4.88 2.48 -0.46
CA GLY A 203 3.76 1.60 -0.14
C GLY A 203 4.11 0.13 -0.20
N TYR A 204 3.10 -0.69 -0.50
CA TYR A 204 3.18 -2.14 -0.66
C TYR A 204 3.14 -2.49 -2.14
N HIS A 205 4.05 -3.36 -2.58
CA HIS A 205 4.22 -3.70 -3.99
C HIS A 205 4.32 -5.20 -4.19
N THR A 206 3.62 -5.72 -5.20
CA THR A 206 3.70 -7.12 -5.62
C THR A 206 4.40 -7.20 -6.97
N ILE A 207 5.58 -7.81 -6.98
CA ILE A 207 6.40 -7.99 -8.17
C ILE A 207 6.24 -9.41 -8.71
N ASN A 208 5.54 -9.55 -9.84
CA ASN A 208 5.49 -10.82 -10.57
C ASN A 208 6.89 -11.20 -11.07
N LEU A 209 7.28 -12.45 -10.88
CA LEU A 209 8.55 -12.99 -11.38
C LEU A 209 8.46 -13.20 -12.91
N ASP A 210 9.57 -13.00 -13.61
CA ASP A 210 9.63 -13.26 -15.06
C ASP A 210 9.65 -14.76 -15.37
N SER A 211 10.06 -15.58 -14.40
CA SER A 211 10.03 -17.03 -14.44
C SER A 211 9.60 -17.55 -13.08
N SER A 212 8.62 -18.46 -13.08
CA SER A 212 8.18 -19.12 -11.85
C SER A 212 9.20 -20.15 -11.39
N ILE A 213 9.27 -20.39 -10.09
CA ILE A 213 10.15 -21.38 -9.47
C ILE A 213 9.28 -22.42 -8.77
N SER A 214 9.51 -23.70 -9.07
CA SER A 214 8.79 -24.79 -8.41
C SER A 214 9.68 -25.42 -7.34
N PHE A 215 9.09 -25.68 -6.18
CA PHE A 215 9.74 -26.31 -5.04
C PHE A 215 9.04 -27.64 -4.72
N ASP A 216 9.83 -28.60 -4.25
CA ASP A 216 9.34 -29.77 -3.53
C ASP A 216 9.21 -29.46 -2.02
N ALA A 217 8.38 -30.23 -1.32
CA ALA A 217 8.17 -30.04 0.11
C ALA A 217 9.49 -30.24 0.90
N GLY A 218 9.82 -29.26 1.74
CA GLY A 218 11.03 -29.20 2.56
C GLY A 218 12.23 -28.56 1.87
N GLU A 219 12.09 -28.06 0.64
CA GLU A 219 13.14 -27.24 0.00
C GLU A 219 13.11 -25.82 0.56
N ASP A 220 14.29 -25.30 0.89
CA ASP A 220 14.50 -23.93 1.34
C ASP A 220 14.64 -22.96 0.16
N PHE A 221 14.27 -21.71 0.40
CA PHE A 221 14.52 -20.62 -0.54
C PHE A 221 14.63 -19.29 0.20
N TYR A 222 15.37 -18.36 -0.39
CA TYR A 222 15.70 -17.08 0.22
C TYR A 222 15.31 -15.94 -0.70
N VAL A 223 14.45 -15.05 -0.21
CA VAL A 223 13.95 -13.90 -0.98
C VAL A 223 14.72 -12.67 -0.55
N TYR A 224 15.68 -12.26 -1.38
CA TYR A 224 16.54 -11.09 -1.19
C TYR A 224 15.96 -9.87 -1.87
N ILE A 225 16.00 -8.74 -1.17
CA ILE A 225 15.60 -7.42 -1.67
C ILE A 225 16.68 -6.39 -1.32
N SER A 226 17.15 -5.68 -2.34
CA SER A 226 17.98 -4.48 -2.22
C SER A 226 17.16 -3.25 -2.61
N LEU A 227 17.21 -2.20 -1.81
CA LEU A 227 16.54 -0.93 -2.04
C LEU A 227 17.57 0.20 -2.11
N SER A 228 17.47 1.05 -3.14
CA SER A 228 18.43 2.14 -3.34
C SER A 228 18.36 3.23 -2.28
N THR A 229 17.21 3.40 -1.64
CA THR A 229 16.95 4.39 -0.59
C THR A 229 15.73 4.01 0.26
N GLY A 230 15.53 4.70 1.38
CA GLY A 230 14.37 4.55 2.27
C GLY A 230 14.50 3.51 3.37
N GLY A 231 15.49 2.62 3.30
CA GLY A 231 15.63 1.54 4.25
C GLY A 231 14.60 0.43 4.08
N HIS A 232 14.65 -0.59 4.94
CA HIS A 232 13.76 -1.75 4.85
C HIS A 232 12.62 -1.69 5.89
N PRO A 233 11.35 -1.70 5.44
CA PRO A 233 10.19 -1.88 6.30
C PRO A 233 10.14 -3.25 6.97
N PHE A 234 9.73 -3.28 8.24
CA PHE A 234 9.61 -4.51 9.02
C PHE A 234 8.41 -4.46 9.97
N ASP A 235 7.93 -5.66 10.34
CA ASP A 235 6.96 -5.84 11.42
C ASP A 235 7.71 -6.01 12.73
N ARG A 236 7.09 -5.55 13.82
CA ARG A 236 7.51 -5.81 15.20
C ARG A 236 6.39 -5.53 16.16
N THR A 237 6.52 -6.05 17.38
CA THR A 237 5.64 -5.67 18.48
C THR A 237 5.61 -4.16 18.64
N SER A 238 4.41 -3.58 18.68
CA SER A 238 4.23 -2.14 18.64
C SER A 238 2.95 -1.67 19.31
N GLU A 239 2.95 -0.42 19.78
CA GLU A 239 1.83 0.15 20.53
C GLU A 239 1.02 1.15 19.71
N VAL A 240 -0.25 0.87 19.49
CA VAL A 240 -1.17 1.74 18.74
C VAL A 240 -1.99 2.58 19.72
N PRO A 241 -2.01 3.92 19.59
CA PRO A 241 -2.92 4.76 20.37
C PRO A 241 -4.37 4.51 19.94
N VAL A 242 -5.29 4.40 20.92
CA VAL A 242 -6.72 4.25 20.61
C VAL A 242 -7.29 5.59 20.15
N LEU A 243 -7.63 5.68 18.87
CA LEU A 243 -8.13 6.91 18.21
C LEU A 243 -9.53 7.37 18.68
N LEU A 244 -10.24 6.56 19.48
CA LEU A 244 -11.60 6.87 20.00
C LEU A 244 -11.58 7.54 21.39
N GLY A 245 -10.57 8.35 21.68
CA GLY A 245 -10.50 9.15 22.91
C GLY A 245 -10.19 8.36 24.19
N SER A 246 -9.69 7.12 24.06
CA SER A 246 -9.15 6.38 25.21
C SER A 246 -7.68 6.70 25.37
N SER A 247 -7.22 6.91 26.61
CA SER A 247 -5.79 7.03 26.92
C SER A 247 -5.06 5.67 26.95
N SER A 248 -5.77 4.56 26.69
CA SER A 248 -5.17 3.24 26.60
C SER A 248 -4.45 3.07 25.27
N ARG A 249 -3.22 2.55 25.31
CA ARG A 249 -2.54 2.04 24.12
C ARG A 249 -2.85 0.54 24.01
N VAL A 250 -3.04 0.05 22.80
CA VAL A 250 -3.17 -1.39 22.53
C VAL A 250 -1.82 -1.88 22.03
N VAL A 251 -1.30 -2.90 22.69
CA VAL A 251 -0.11 -3.62 22.21
C VAL A 251 -0.57 -4.56 21.10
N VAL A 252 0.06 -4.43 19.94
CA VAL A 252 -0.02 -5.38 18.83
C VAL A 252 1.23 -6.23 18.95
N GLU A 253 1.07 -7.48 19.37
CA GLU A 253 2.15 -8.43 19.59
C GLU A 253 2.52 -9.11 18.27
N SER A 254 3.78 -9.02 17.88
CA SER A 254 4.41 -9.80 16.80
C SER A 254 5.41 -10.77 17.42
N ASP A 255 5.91 -11.72 16.63
CA ASP A 255 6.82 -12.78 17.07
C ASP A 255 7.79 -13.08 15.93
N SER A 256 9.02 -13.48 16.25
CA SER A 256 10.01 -13.96 15.27
C SER A 256 10.80 -15.15 15.78
N ASN A 257 11.41 -15.91 14.87
CA ASN A 257 12.31 -17.00 15.20
C ASN A 257 13.71 -16.77 14.60
N PRO A 258 14.76 -17.34 15.22
CA PRO A 258 16.09 -17.34 14.62
C PRO A 258 16.05 -17.95 13.22
N GLY A 259 16.69 -17.28 12.26
CA GLY A 259 16.82 -17.72 10.88
C GLY A 259 15.72 -17.29 9.93
N GLU A 260 14.76 -16.47 10.36
CA GLU A 260 13.65 -16.03 9.50
C GLU A 260 14.00 -14.82 8.62
N SER A 261 14.61 -13.79 9.21
CA SER A 261 14.89 -12.50 8.57
C SER A 261 16.35 -12.09 8.80
N TYR A 262 16.99 -11.60 7.76
CA TYR A 262 18.39 -11.17 7.81
C TYR A 262 18.58 -9.80 7.18
N TYR A 263 19.51 -9.02 7.73
CA TYR A 263 19.94 -7.74 7.17
C TYR A 263 21.45 -7.70 6.98
N LYS A 264 21.90 -6.88 6.04
CA LYS A 264 23.32 -6.72 5.76
C LYS A 264 23.86 -5.47 6.44
N ASP A 265 24.91 -5.63 7.23
CA ASP A 265 25.74 -4.50 7.70
C ASP A 265 27.19 -4.71 7.22
N GLY A 266 27.65 -3.76 6.41
CA GLY A 266 28.90 -3.86 5.67
C GLY A 266 28.90 -5.04 4.71
N SER A 267 29.65 -6.09 5.05
CA SER A 267 29.76 -7.33 4.26
C SER A 267 29.22 -8.55 4.99
N THR A 268 28.52 -8.37 6.11
CA THR A 268 28.09 -9.47 6.97
C THR A 268 26.57 -9.48 7.07
N TRP A 269 25.99 -10.67 6.93
CA TRP A 269 24.59 -10.92 7.19
C TRP A 269 24.38 -11.16 8.69
N TYR A 270 23.44 -10.42 9.28
CA TYR A 270 23.03 -10.56 10.66
C TYR A 270 21.57 -11.01 10.71
N ASP A 271 21.29 -11.91 11.65
CA ASP A 271 19.94 -12.35 11.95
C ASP A 271 19.20 -11.21 12.65
N LEU A 272 18.04 -10.82 12.12
CA LEU A 272 17.22 -9.76 12.70
C LEU A 272 16.67 -10.15 14.09
N TYR A 273 16.54 -11.45 14.36
CA TYR A 273 16.11 -11.96 15.68
C TYR A 273 17.04 -11.47 16.79
N ASP A 274 18.35 -11.40 16.53
CA ASP A 274 19.38 -10.99 17.50
C ASP A 274 19.54 -9.45 17.60
N TYR A 275 18.68 -8.66 16.94
CA TYR A 275 18.76 -7.21 16.97
C TYR A 275 18.20 -6.63 18.27
N ASP A 276 19.05 -5.90 19.01
CA ASP A 276 18.67 -5.19 20.23
C ASP A 276 17.99 -3.85 19.89
N PHE A 277 16.68 -3.73 20.11
CA PHE A 277 15.96 -2.47 19.93
C PHE A 277 16.13 -1.52 21.10
N SER A 278 15.81 -0.24 20.86
CA SER A 278 15.81 0.79 21.92
C SER A 278 14.83 0.48 23.07
N ASN A 279 13.79 -0.31 22.80
CA ASN A 279 12.89 -0.85 23.81
C ASN A 279 12.95 -2.38 23.78
N PRO A 280 13.47 -3.02 24.84
CA PRO A 280 13.65 -4.48 24.88
C PRO A 280 12.39 -5.33 24.82
N THR A 281 11.20 -4.71 24.89
CA THR A 281 9.94 -5.44 24.65
C THR A 281 9.68 -5.72 23.17
N TRP A 282 10.55 -5.23 22.27
CA TRP A 282 10.46 -5.43 20.82
C TRP A 282 11.50 -6.40 20.29
N ASP A 283 12.53 -6.72 21.08
CA ASP A 283 13.54 -7.72 20.77
C ASP A 283 12.84 -9.07 20.50
N GLU A 284 13.36 -9.86 19.56
CA GLU A 284 12.81 -11.18 19.21
C GLU A 284 11.36 -11.13 18.67
N THR A 285 10.91 -9.98 18.13
CA THR A 285 9.56 -9.85 17.55
C THR A 285 9.55 -9.34 16.11
N ALA A 286 10.73 -9.17 15.52
CA ALA A 286 10.92 -8.42 14.28
C ALA A 286 11.20 -9.32 13.08
N ASN A 287 10.48 -9.08 11.99
CA ASN A 287 10.68 -9.73 10.69
C ASN A 287 10.47 -8.73 9.54
N PHE A 288 11.30 -8.79 8.50
CA PHE A 288 11.16 -7.92 7.34
C PHE A 288 9.86 -8.19 6.59
N CYS A 289 9.25 -7.13 6.07
CA CYS A 289 8.03 -7.22 5.28
C CYS A 289 8.33 -7.69 3.85
N ILE A 290 8.86 -8.89 3.70
CA ILE A 290 9.20 -9.56 2.44
C ILE A 290 8.42 -10.87 2.40
N LYS A 291 7.60 -11.06 1.36
CA LYS A 291 6.72 -12.22 1.22
C LYS A 291 6.93 -12.95 -0.10
N GLY A 292 6.87 -14.26 -0.08
CA GLY A 292 6.77 -15.11 -1.27
C GLY A 292 5.30 -15.44 -1.57
N LEU A 293 4.90 -15.38 -2.84
CA LEU A 293 3.52 -15.61 -3.28
C LEU A 293 3.45 -16.79 -4.23
N ILE A 294 2.64 -17.76 -3.84
CA ILE A 294 2.50 -19.05 -4.51
C ILE A 294 1.24 -19.04 -5.37
N GLY A 295 1.32 -19.61 -6.56
CA GLY A 295 0.14 -19.86 -7.38
C GLY A 295 0.48 -20.36 -8.77
N ASP A 296 -0.52 -20.31 -9.64
CA ASP A 296 -0.37 -20.66 -11.05
C ASP A 296 0.38 -19.57 -11.80
N PHE A 297 1.42 -19.95 -12.55
CA PHE A 297 2.07 -19.03 -13.47
C PHE A 297 1.15 -18.72 -14.64
N ILE A 298 0.56 -17.53 -14.66
CA ILE A 298 -0.18 -17.00 -15.80
C ILE A 298 0.77 -16.11 -16.59
N PRO A 299 1.37 -16.58 -17.71
CA PRO A 299 2.22 -15.73 -18.52
C PRO A 299 1.39 -14.55 -19.06
N LEU A 300 1.79 -13.34 -18.69
CA LEU A 300 1.25 -12.09 -19.24
C LEU A 300 1.75 -11.93 -20.68
N PHE A 301 1.22 -12.73 -21.60
CA PHE A 301 1.36 -12.41 -23.01
C PHE A 301 0.49 -11.18 -23.28
N PRO A 302 1.03 -10.07 -23.80
CA PRO A 302 0.20 -9.01 -24.34
C PRO A 302 -0.59 -9.64 -25.50
N ASP A 303 -1.91 -9.78 -25.33
CA ASP A 303 -2.79 -10.12 -26.43
C ASP A 303 -2.86 -8.92 -27.39
N LEU A 304 -1.89 -8.86 -28.28
CA LEU A 304 -1.84 -7.91 -29.39
C LEU A 304 -2.73 -8.35 -30.56
N GLU A 305 -3.52 -9.42 -30.41
CA GLU A 305 -4.50 -9.79 -31.43
C GLU A 305 -5.70 -8.84 -31.34
N CYS A 306 -5.61 -7.75 -32.10
CA CYS A 306 -6.77 -6.97 -32.46
C CYS A 306 -7.60 -7.77 -33.47
N GLU A 307 -8.56 -8.58 -33.00
CA GLU A 307 -9.63 -9.09 -33.87
C GLU A 307 -10.63 -7.96 -34.18
N GLY A 308 -10.30 -7.13 -35.18
CA GLY A 308 -11.22 -6.11 -35.70
C GLY A 308 -10.56 -5.05 -36.58
N GLU A 309 -11.19 -4.71 -37.71
CA GLU A 309 -10.86 -3.50 -38.46
C GLU A 309 -11.68 -2.32 -37.92
N ILE A 310 -11.03 -1.31 -37.33
CA ILE A 310 -11.69 -0.03 -37.08
C ILE A 310 -11.71 0.76 -38.40
N ASN A 311 -12.89 0.80 -39.02
CA ASN A 311 -13.09 1.45 -40.31
C ASN A 311 -13.62 2.88 -40.12
N TRP A 312 -12.73 3.88 -40.14
CA TRP A 312 -13.02 5.30 -39.87
C TRP A 312 -13.75 6.05 -40.99
N THR A 313 -14.63 5.40 -41.75
CA THR A 313 -15.23 6.02 -42.94
C THR A 313 -16.31 7.06 -42.65
N ASN A 314 -16.78 7.20 -41.40
CA ASN A 314 -17.89 8.10 -41.06
C ASN A 314 -17.67 9.03 -39.85
N VAL A 315 -16.46 9.13 -39.30
CA VAL A 315 -16.22 10.03 -38.15
C VAL A 315 -16.07 11.46 -38.63
N LYS A 316 -17.07 12.30 -38.32
CA LYS A 316 -17.02 13.76 -38.49
C LYS A 316 -16.83 14.41 -37.12
N PRO A 317 -16.02 15.49 -37.01
CA PRO A 317 -15.90 16.23 -35.76
C PRO A 317 -17.27 16.75 -35.29
N GLY A 318 -17.70 16.37 -34.08
CA GLY A 318 -18.91 16.89 -33.42
C GLY A 318 -20.21 16.10 -33.59
N GLY A 319 -20.18 14.83 -34.01
CA GLY A 319 -21.35 13.95 -34.01
C GLY A 319 -21.45 13.11 -32.74
N GLU A 320 -22.56 13.22 -32.00
CA GLU A 320 -22.91 12.27 -30.93
C GLU A 320 -23.23 10.89 -31.53
N GLU A 321 -22.41 9.88 -31.26
CA GLU A 321 -22.81 8.49 -31.44
C GLU A 321 -23.08 7.84 -30.07
N LEU A 322 -24.36 7.52 -29.87
CA LEU A 322 -24.84 6.62 -28.83
C LEU A 322 -24.27 5.22 -29.09
N LEU A 323 -23.29 4.81 -28.29
CA LEU A 323 -22.82 3.43 -28.23
C LEU A 323 -23.95 2.54 -27.68
N LYS A 324 -24.62 1.83 -28.60
CA LYS A 324 -25.38 0.60 -28.31
C LYS A 324 -24.73 -0.56 -29.05
N LYS A 325 -23.74 -1.19 -28.43
CA LYS A 325 -23.82 -2.53 -27.85
C LYS A 325 -22.45 -2.97 -27.38
#